data_AF-A0A844F9W1-F1
#
_entry.id   AF-A0A844F9W1-F1
#
_cell.length_a   1.000
_cell.length_b   1.000
_cell.length_c   1.000
_cell.angle_alpha   90.00
_cell.angle_beta   90.00
_cell.angle_gamma   90.00
#
_symmetry.space_group_name_H-M   'P 1'
#
loop_
_entity.id
_entity.type
_entity.pdbx_description
1 polymer ?
#
loop_
_entity_poly.entity_id
_entity_poly.type
_entity_poly.pdbx_seq_one_letter_code
_entity_poly.pdbx_strand_id
1 'polypeptide(L)'
;MSIVNEIENITPYGDSDKVLELNIDLESDAYMLQNVIKLTGTYTFSIWYKSNVDSNITFNVLGTIESVTSTSTWNKYVKTITVENLDEKSIYIIPSLNIKSYFYEGYLVEGIVDTSWLPAPEDLHEEIGSVRSELTQTASSIEAKITASNGRITSLAADIEGIKGRVEDAEGNISAVTQTATNLKMEIKNARGDKANLSAKFGEIESSIASADGKASVAQQTADAINLTVSQKQNVVITAVRYIRDWLNGNSIDSYNRWVECRVVSGKENIASGIIPICKDISLNTVTTNNLSCYTNGLILDENANGYIQNTNKKCLELDLGSVHYDIDYIQIWHYYNDNRVYNHTLQVSQDGVSWVTLYDSDISGGYAETYEGKTYFLNNSSVVTEFSSITQKIDEVKSSVNDANGNISVLQQQADNISSLVGNNGSDNVSGIFKLLKDLDTSISNLKEDYEKNKEENSETISSIQQNANDITSTVATINNNISDISQIRQDSKGWQTLFAQLDMYDMSNVLTNISLDINGITIINPITGQATKITIDEFAGYRNYNDENAREKIFWIEEDTTKTTRLLCKKGWDTDYIKMTTNDFTSSGGSKGVVFVKSGGSS
;
A
#
# COMPACT_ATOMS: atom_id res chain seq x y z
N MET A 1 88.87 74.47 4.74
CA MET A 1 88.39 74.19 6.10
C MET A 1 87.51 72.96 6.02
N SER A 2 87.72 71.95 6.87
CA SER A 2 86.85 70.77 6.94
C SER A 2 85.38 71.16 7.08
N ILE A 3 84.51 70.45 6.37
CA ILE A 3 83.08 70.76 6.24
C ILE A 3 82.25 69.54 6.65
N VAL A 4 81.20 69.82 7.44
CA VAL A 4 80.14 68.88 7.80
C VAL A 4 78.81 69.51 7.41
N ASN A 5 78.09 68.88 6.49
CA ASN A 5 76.78 69.36 6.04
C ASN A 5 75.74 68.24 6.14
N GLU A 6 74.49 68.62 6.35
CA GLU A 6 73.34 67.76 6.11
C GLU A 6 72.69 68.22 4.81
N ILE A 7 72.60 67.33 3.82
CA ILE A 7 72.10 67.65 2.48
C ILE A 7 70.97 66.70 2.07
N GLU A 8 70.05 67.15 1.23
CA GLU A 8 69.11 66.26 0.54
C GLU A 8 69.86 65.44 -0.52
N ASN A 9 69.76 64.11 -0.44
CA ASN A 9 70.37 63.20 -1.39
C ASN A 9 69.53 61.90 -1.49
N ILE A 10 69.71 61.16 -2.58
CA ILE A 10 69.06 59.85 -2.74
C ILE A 10 69.69 58.88 -1.73
N THR A 11 68.87 58.26 -0.90
CA THR A 11 69.23 57.26 0.12
C THR A 11 69.54 55.90 -0.52
N PRO A 12 70.10 54.94 0.24
CA PRO A 12 70.28 53.56 -0.22
C PRO A 12 68.97 52.85 -0.61
N TYR A 13 67.82 53.31 -0.10
CA TYR A 13 66.51 52.72 -0.36
C TYR A 13 65.81 53.30 -1.61
N GLY A 14 66.42 54.30 -2.26
CA GLY A 14 65.92 54.90 -3.50
C GLY A 14 65.07 56.16 -3.32
N ASP A 15 64.70 56.51 -2.08
CA ASP A 15 63.96 57.73 -1.74
C ASP A 15 64.91 58.90 -1.40
N SER A 16 64.47 60.16 -1.56
CA SER A 16 65.24 61.35 -1.14
C SER A 16 65.07 61.61 0.35
N ASP A 17 66.16 61.80 1.07
CA ASP A 17 66.16 62.17 2.48
C ASP A 17 67.45 62.95 2.82
N LYS A 18 67.53 63.44 4.05
CA LYS A 18 68.70 64.11 4.58
C LYS A 18 69.84 63.12 4.85
N VAL A 19 70.99 63.44 4.27
CA VAL A 19 72.22 62.63 4.29
C VAL A 19 73.38 63.49 4.80
N LEU A 20 74.26 62.90 5.61
CA LEU A 20 75.44 63.57 6.15
C LEU A 20 76.55 63.63 5.09
N GLU A 21 76.96 64.81 4.64
CA GLU A 21 78.14 65.05 3.79
C GLU A 21 79.33 65.51 4.65
N LEU A 22 80.46 64.80 4.51
CA LEU A 22 81.74 65.13 5.14
C LEU A 22 82.80 65.41 4.07
N ASN A 23 83.61 66.45 4.26
CA ASN A 23 84.80 66.73 3.44
C ASN A 23 85.89 67.35 4.32
N ILE A 24 87.02 66.66 4.50
CA ILE A 24 88.09 67.10 5.40
C ILE A 24 89.27 67.74 4.65
N ASP A 25 89.91 68.76 5.23
CA ASP A 25 91.03 69.49 4.60
C ASP A 25 92.38 69.34 5.32
N LEU A 26 92.41 68.61 6.44
CA LEU A 26 93.61 68.20 7.17
C LEU A 26 93.56 66.69 7.48
N GLU A 27 94.71 66.00 7.40
CA GLU A 27 94.79 64.56 7.70
C GLU A 27 94.49 64.22 9.17
N SER A 28 94.56 65.21 10.08
CA SER A 28 94.22 65.06 11.50
C SER A 28 92.72 65.15 11.79
N ASP A 29 91.89 65.51 10.82
CA ASP A 29 90.47 65.79 11.06
C ASP A 29 89.61 64.52 10.93
N ALA A 30 88.64 64.38 11.84
CA ALA A 30 87.72 63.25 11.90
C ALA A 30 86.33 63.72 12.32
N TYR A 31 85.28 63.08 11.78
CA TYR A 31 83.92 63.25 12.30
C TYR A 31 83.70 62.28 13.46
N MET A 32 83.40 62.80 14.64
CA MET A 32 83.32 62.03 15.88
C MET A 32 81.89 61.98 16.40
N LEU A 33 81.36 60.77 16.54
CA LEU A 33 80.17 60.48 17.34
C LEU A 33 80.65 60.20 18.77
N GLN A 34 80.54 61.20 19.65
CA GLN A 34 81.14 61.16 20.97
C GLN A 34 80.29 60.37 21.97
N ASN A 35 80.94 59.53 22.79
CA ASN A 35 80.31 58.83 23.93
C ASN A 35 79.03 58.04 23.59
N VAL A 36 79.06 57.24 22.53
CA VAL A 36 77.89 56.50 22.02
C VAL A 36 77.52 55.27 22.86
N ILE A 37 78.38 54.84 23.80
CA ILE A 37 78.11 53.72 24.72
C ILE A 37 78.29 54.13 26.18
N LYS A 38 77.56 53.45 27.08
CA LYS A 38 77.59 53.67 28.54
C LYS A 38 77.99 52.44 29.36
N LEU A 39 77.96 51.26 28.75
CA LEU A 39 78.22 49.96 29.39
C LEU A 39 79.23 49.18 28.55
N THR A 40 79.92 48.25 29.18
CA THR A 40 80.70 47.23 28.47
C THR A 40 79.73 46.20 27.87
N GLY A 41 80.08 45.63 26.73
CA GLY A 41 79.17 44.75 26.01
C GLY A 41 79.62 44.53 24.57
N THR A 42 78.88 43.69 23.85
CA THR A 42 79.07 43.53 22.40
C THR A 42 78.09 44.42 21.68
N TYR A 43 78.60 45.26 20.79
CA TYR A 43 77.82 46.22 20.02
C TYR A 43 78.02 45.97 18.54
N THR A 44 76.97 46.17 17.76
CA THR A 44 77.03 46.18 16.30
C THR A 44 76.71 47.58 15.81
N PHE A 45 77.68 48.22 15.16
CA PHE A 45 77.51 49.48 14.46
C PHE A 45 77.27 49.20 12.99
N SER A 46 76.28 49.86 12.41
CA SER A 46 76.07 49.87 10.97
C SER A 46 75.84 51.29 10.47
N ILE A 47 76.33 51.60 9.27
CA ILE A 47 76.08 52.88 8.62
C ILE A 47 76.19 52.69 7.10
N TRP A 48 75.32 53.35 6.35
CA TRP A 48 75.47 53.44 4.90
C TRP A 48 76.48 54.54 4.55
N TYR A 49 77.36 54.30 3.58
CA TYR A 49 78.38 55.25 3.12
C TYR A 49 78.58 55.23 1.61
N LYS A 50 79.03 56.34 1.03
CA LYS A 50 79.54 56.48 -0.35
C LYS A 50 80.44 57.72 -0.48
N SER A 51 81.20 57.86 -1.56
CA SER A 51 82.03 59.05 -1.83
C SER A 51 81.84 59.53 -3.27
N ASN A 52 82.03 60.83 -3.51
CA ASN A 52 81.88 61.38 -4.86
C ASN A 52 82.98 60.93 -5.84
N VAL A 53 84.13 60.49 -5.31
CA VAL A 53 85.25 59.91 -6.04
C VAL A 53 85.73 58.68 -5.28
N ASP A 54 86.19 57.67 -6.00
CA ASP A 54 86.76 56.46 -5.43
C ASP A 54 87.91 56.80 -4.48
N SER A 55 87.74 56.39 -3.22
CA SER A 55 88.59 56.78 -2.10
C SER A 55 88.49 55.77 -0.98
N ASN A 56 89.18 56.03 0.14
CA ASN A 56 89.04 55.23 1.35
C ASN A 56 88.39 56.06 2.46
N ILE A 57 87.54 55.41 3.26
CA ILE A 57 87.01 55.95 4.51
C ILE A 57 87.50 55.04 5.63
N THR A 58 88.11 55.63 6.65
CA THR A 58 88.53 54.91 7.85
C THR A 58 87.50 55.09 8.95
N PHE A 59 86.98 53.99 9.44
CA PHE A 59 86.12 53.93 10.61
C PHE A 59 86.93 53.47 11.81
N ASN A 60 86.96 54.27 12.87
CA ASN A 60 87.38 53.81 14.20
C ASN A 60 86.13 53.61 15.04
N VAL A 61 85.66 52.37 15.14
CA VAL A 61 84.48 52.05 15.93
C VAL A 61 84.94 51.56 17.29
N LEU A 62 84.79 52.40 18.31
CA LEU A 62 85.04 52.04 19.71
C LEU A 62 86.45 51.46 19.95
N GLY A 63 87.45 52.05 19.28
CA GLY A 63 88.87 51.67 19.39
C GLY A 63 89.34 50.68 18.32
N THR A 64 88.43 50.11 17.51
CA THR A 64 88.78 49.24 16.39
C THR A 64 88.80 50.03 15.08
N ILE A 65 89.97 50.14 14.47
CA ILE A 65 90.20 50.91 13.24
C ILE A 65 90.14 50.00 12.02
N GLU A 66 89.34 50.38 11.03
CA GLU A 66 89.20 49.68 9.75
C GLU A 66 89.03 50.69 8.60
N SER A 67 89.78 50.52 7.51
CA SER A 67 89.64 51.33 6.30
C SER A 67 88.90 50.56 5.23
N VAL A 68 87.86 51.16 4.67
CA VAL A 68 87.04 50.58 3.60
C VAL A 68 87.11 51.44 2.34
N THR A 69 87.04 50.79 1.18
CA THR A 69 86.94 51.47 -0.12
C THR A 69 85.54 52.06 -0.29
N SER A 70 85.46 53.31 -0.70
CA SER A 70 84.23 54.05 -0.92
C SER A 70 84.15 54.54 -2.36
N THR A 71 83.03 54.29 -3.01
CA THR A 71 82.75 54.64 -4.42
C THR A 71 81.51 55.52 -4.50
N SER A 72 81.06 55.89 -5.71
CA SER A 72 79.84 56.68 -5.92
C SER A 72 78.53 55.97 -5.55
N THR A 73 78.56 54.67 -5.23
CA THR A 73 77.39 53.88 -4.84
C THR A 73 77.33 53.66 -3.33
N TRP A 74 76.11 53.62 -2.78
CA TRP A 74 75.88 53.30 -1.36
C TRP A 74 76.35 51.90 -1.01
N ASN A 75 77.19 51.80 0.02
CA ASN A 75 77.63 50.56 0.63
C ASN A 75 77.27 50.58 2.12
N LYS A 76 76.94 49.44 2.72
CA LYS A 76 76.68 49.34 4.16
C LYS A 76 77.96 48.89 4.85
N TYR A 77 78.45 49.71 5.77
CA TYR A 77 79.46 49.29 6.72
C TYR A 77 78.75 48.66 7.91
N VAL A 78 79.19 47.47 8.33
CA VAL A 78 78.69 46.79 9.53
C VAL A 78 79.89 46.27 10.29
N LYS A 79 79.99 46.62 11.58
CA LYS A 79 81.05 46.15 12.45
C LYS A 79 80.50 45.77 13.81
N THR A 80 80.80 44.55 14.23
CA THR A 80 80.55 44.08 15.58
C THR A 80 81.84 44.14 16.39
N ILE A 81 81.77 44.75 17.57
CA ILE A 81 82.91 44.93 18.48
C ILE A 81 82.46 44.55 19.89
N THR A 82 83.32 43.81 20.60
CA THR A 82 83.18 43.60 22.04
C THR A 82 84.03 44.63 22.77
N VAL A 83 83.38 45.46 23.57
CA VAL A 83 84.01 46.52 24.36
C VAL A 83 84.25 46.02 25.78
N GLU A 84 85.51 45.76 26.13
CA GLU A 84 85.91 45.19 27.43
C GLU A 84 86.13 46.25 28.51
N ASN A 85 86.46 47.49 28.13
CA ASN A 85 86.61 48.62 29.02
C ASN A 85 86.07 49.89 28.35
N LEU A 86 85.83 50.94 29.13
CA LEU A 86 85.17 52.16 28.69
C LEU A 86 86.17 53.28 28.38
N ASP A 87 87.39 52.94 27.96
CA ASP A 87 88.44 53.91 27.67
C ASP A 87 88.18 54.65 26.34
N GLU A 88 87.69 53.93 25.32
CA GLU A 88 87.19 54.51 24.07
C GLU A 88 85.67 54.30 23.96
N LYS A 89 84.93 55.40 23.82
CA LYS A 89 83.46 55.42 23.79
C LYS A 89 82.90 56.06 22.54
N SER A 90 83.76 56.50 21.64
CA SER A 90 83.39 57.28 20.48
C SER A 90 83.60 56.48 19.20
N ILE A 91 82.86 56.86 18.17
CA ILE A 91 83.08 56.37 16.81
C ILE A 91 83.64 57.51 15.99
N TYR A 92 84.72 57.26 15.28
CA TYR A 92 85.34 58.22 14.37
C TYR A 92 85.16 57.76 12.94
N ILE A 93 84.80 58.71 12.09
CA ILE A 93 84.66 58.55 10.64
C ILE A 93 85.65 59.50 10.00
N ILE A 94 86.60 58.96 9.25
CA ILE A 94 87.73 59.69 8.67
C ILE A 94 87.71 59.48 7.16
N PRO A 95 87.08 60.40 6.40
CA PRO A 95 87.14 60.39 4.94
C PRO A 95 88.55 60.66 4.40
N SER A 96 88.78 60.36 3.12
CA SER A 96 90.01 60.79 2.43
C SER A 96 90.06 62.32 2.24
N LEU A 97 91.27 62.88 2.25
CA LEU A 97 91.53 64.32 2.18
C LEU A 97 90.92 64.97 0.92
N ASN A 98 90.17 66.05 1.09
CA ASN A 98 89.49 66.83 0.04
C ASN A 98 88.47 66.04 -0.81
N ILE A 99 87.93 64.93 -0.29
CA ILE A 99 86.90 64.11 -0.95
C ILE A 99 85.58 64.21 -0.19
N LYS A 100 84.48 64.43 -0.92
CA LYS A 100 83.12 64.47 -0.34
C LYS A 100 82.63 63.05 -0.12
N SER A 101 82.33 62.72 1.12
CA SER A 101 81.78 61.42 1.52
C SER A 101 80.42 61.60 2.19
N TYR A 102 79.50 60.68 1.91
CA TYR A 102 78.10 60.73 2.31
C TYR A 102 77.77 59.56 3.21
N PHE A 103 76.99 59.79 4.27
CA PHE A 103 76.61 58.79 5.26
C PHE A 103 75.13 58.85 5.61
N TYR A 104 74.48 57.69 5.75
CA TYR A 104 73.05 57.59 6.05
C TYR A 104 72.78 56.47 7.07
N GLU A 105 71.81 56.71 7.96
CA GLU A 105 71.37 55.76 9.00
C GLU A 105 72.51 55.07 9.78
N GLY A 106 73.30 55.87 10.50
CA GLY A 106 74.20 55.32 11.51
C GLY A 106 73.41 54.72 12.66
N TYR A 107 73.47 53.41 12.84
CA TYR A 107 72.76 52.68 13.88
C TYR A 107 73.74 51.86 14.73
N LEU A 108 73.70 52.05 16.04
CA LEU A 108 74.45 51.28 17.02
C LEU A 108 73.47 50.54 17.92
N VAL A 109 73.59 49.21 17.99
CA VAL A 109 72.75 48.36 18.85
C VAL A 109 73.61 47.44 19.70
N GLU A 110 73.14 47.14 20.91
CA GLU A 110 73.73 46.10 21.76
C GLU A 110 73.33 44.73 21.22
N GLY A 111 74.33 43.88 20.94
CA GLY A 111 74.14 42.55 20.36
C GLY A 111 75.02 42.27 19.15
N ILE A 112 74.89 41.04 18.64
CA ILE A 112 75.72 40.48 17.55
C ILE A 112 75.05 40.53 16.17
N VAL A 113 73.79 40.96 16.10
CA VAL A 113 73.00 41.00 14.86
C VAL A 113 72.56 42.43 14.60
N ASP A 114 72.65 42.86 13.34
CA ASP A 114 72.01 44.08 12.86
C ASP A 114 70.49 43.87 12.82
N THR A 115 69.75 44.51 13.73
CA THR A 115 68.27 44.44 13.81
C THR A 115 67.59 45.64 13.16
N SER A 116 68.22 46.29 12.19
CA SER A 116 67.54 47.35 11.43
C SER A 116 66.29 46.80 10.71
N TRP A 117 65.10 47.06 11.29
CA TRP A 117 63.72 46.83 10.80
C TRP A 117 63.15 45.38 10.75
N LEU A 118 62.48 44.94 11.84
CA LEU A 118 61.48 43.84 11.87
C LEU A 118 60.11 44.39 12.35
N PRO A 119 58.96 43.86 11.87
CA PRO A 119 57.63 44.37 12.27
C PRO A 119 57.37 44.21 13.77
N ALA A 120 56.58 45.14 14.33
CA ALA A 120 56.38 45.26 15.77
C ALA A 120 55.48 44.15 16.32
N PRO A 121 55.75 43.58 17.52
CA PRO A 121 54.94 42.52 18.12
C PRO A 121 53.45 42.83 18.31
N GLU A 122 53.08 44.11 18.35
CA GLU A 122 51.71 44.58 18.51
C GLU A 122 50.79 44.18 17.34
N ASP A 123 51.32 44.13 16.11
CA ASP A 123 50.55 43.76 14.91
C ASP A 123 50.05 42.29 14.99
N LEU A 124 50.85 41.40 15.57
CA LEU A 124 50.46 40.00 15.83
C LEU A 124 49.37 39.89 16.90
N HIS A 125 49.34 40.82 17.87
CA HIS A 125 48.36 40.80 18.95
C HIS A 125 46.95 41.11 18.44
N GLU A 126 46.83 42.03 17.48
CA GLU A 126 45.56 42.41 16.87
C GLU A 126 44.94 41.27 16.04
N GLU A 127 45.76 40.56 15.25
CA GLU A 127 45.33 39.40 14.48
C GLU A 127 44.83 38.26 15.38
N ILE A 128 45.54 37.97 16.48
CA ILE A 128 45.11 36.99 17.50
C ILE A 128 43.80 37.43 18.17
N GLY A 129 43.64 38.73 18.43
CA GLY A 129 42.42 39.30 18.98
C GLY A 129 41.21 39.09 18.07
N SER A 130 41.39 39.31 16.76
CA SER A 130 40.36 39.09 15.74
C SER A 130 39.91 37.63 15.68
N VAL A 131 40.86 36.69 15.56
CA VAL A 131 40.57 35.24 15.51
C VAL A 131 39.82 34.79 16.76
N ARG A 132 40.19 35.30 17.95
CA ARG A 132 39.50 34.98 19.21
C ARG A 132 38.05 35.49 19.21
N SER A 133 37.80 36.67 18.63
CA SER A 133 36.46 37.24 18.50
C SER A 133 35.58 36.38 17.59
N GLU A 134 36.08 35.98 16.42
CA GLU A 134 35.36 35.10 15.48
C GLU A 134 35.03 33.74 16.10
N LEU A 135 35.99 33.16 16.84
CA LEU A 135 35.77 31.91 17.56
C LEU A 135 34.69 32.06 18.63
N THR A 136 34.69 33.17 19.36
CA THR A 136 33.70 33.45 20.40
C THR A 136 32.30 33.61 19.80
N GLN A 137 32.16 34.37 18.70
CA GLN A 137 30.87 34.51 18.00
C GLN A 137 30.36 33.18 17.46
N THR A 138 31.25 32.38 16.89
CA THR A 138 30.91 31.05 16.37
C THR A 138 30.42 30.13 17.48
N ALA A 139 31.10 30.12 18.64
CA ALA A 139 30.68 29.35 19.80
C ALA A 139 29.30 29.77 20.31
N SER A 140 29.04 31.08 20.45
CA SER A 140 27.72 31.59 20.85
C SER A 140 26.62 31.22 19.84
N SER A 141 26.91 31.24 18.54
CA SER A 141 25.96 30.82 17.50
C SER A 141 25.61 29.33 17.60
N ILE A 142 26.60 28.48 17.86
CA ILE A 142 26.42 27.04 18.06
C ILE A 142 25.56 26.79 19.30
N GLU A 143 25.85 27.46 20.41
CA GLU A 143 25.09 27.33 21.66
C GLU A 143 23.61 27.70 21.48
N ALA A 144 23.33 28.79 20.75
CA ALA A 144 21.96 29.20 20.43
C ALA A 144 21.23 28.15 19.57
N LYS A 145 21.90 27.58 18.56
CA LYS A 145 21.33 26.51 17.70
C LYS A 145 21.06 25.22 18.49
N ILE A 146 21.96 24.86 19.40
CA ILE A 146 21.79 23.69 20.28
C ILE A 146 20.58 23.91 21.20
N THR A 147 20.48 25.09 21.82
CA THR A 147 19.35 25.43 22.69
C THR A 147 18.02 25.34 21.94
N ALA A 148 17.95 25.89 20.71
CA ALA A 148 16.76 25.81 19.88
C ALA A 148 16.43 24.35 19.49
N SER A 149 17.44 23.54 19.17
CA SER A 149 17.25 22.12 18.85
C SER A 149 16.73 21.34 20.06
N ASN A 150 17.24 21.62 21.26
CA ASN A 150 16.77 20.99 22.49
C ASN A 150 15.31 21.33 22.80
N GLY A 151 14.90 22.57 22.55
CA GLY A 151 13.49 22.98 22.62
C GLY A 151 12.60 22.19 21.65
N ARG A 152 13.02 22.04 20.39
CA ARG A 152 12.29 21.25 19.39
C ARG A 152 12.17 19.77 19.76
N ILE A 153 13.25 19.18 20.28
CA ILE A 153 13.26 17.79 20.77
C ILE A 153 12.26 17.62 21.92
N THR A 154 12.20 18.59 22.83
CA THR A 154 11.25 18.56 23.96
C THR A 154 9.81 18.61 23.49
N SER A 155 9.48 19.47 22.51
CA SER A 155 8.15 19.50 21.89
C SER A 155 7.80 18.19 21.19
N LEU A 156 8.74 17.62 20.43
CA LEU A 156 8.54 16.32 19.77
C LEU A 156 8.30 15.19 20.78
N ALA A 157 9.00 15.19 21.91
CA ALA A 157 8.79 14.20 22.97
C ALA A 157 7.37 14.32 23.57
N ALA A 158 6.86 15.54 23.78
CA ALA A 158 5.50 15.77 24.24
C ALA A 158 4.44 15.31 23.21
N ASP A 159 4.66 15.59 21.93
CA ASP A 159 3.78 15.13 20.85
C ASP A 159 3.73 13.60 20.76
N ILE A 160 4.88 12.92 20.94
CA ILE A 160 4.97 11.47 20.95
C ILE A 160 4.16 10.86 22.11
N GLU A 161 4.28 11.41 23.32
CA GLU A 161 3.46 10.96 24.46
C GLU A 161 1.96 11.18 24.21
N GLY A 162 1.58 12.31 23.60
CA GLY A 162 0.18 12.55 23.21
C GLY A 162 -0.33 11.56 22.16
N ILE A 163 0.50 11.21 21.17
CA ILE A 163 0.17 10.18 20.16
C ILE A 163 0.02 8.81 20.82
N LYS A 164 0.91 8.46 21.73
CA LYS A 164 0.86 7.19 22.46
C LYS A 164 -0.46 7.01 23.22
N GLY A 165 -0.89 8.02 23.97
CA GLY A 165 -2.18 7.98 24.67
C GLY A 165 -3.37 7.81 23.71
N ARG A 166 -3.37 8.53 22.58
CA ARG A 166 -4.42 8.38 21.56
C ARG A 166 -4.44 6.99 20.91
N VAL A 167 -3.30 6.33 20.80
CA VAL A 167 -3.20 4.95 20.31
C VAL A 167 -3.75 3.97 21.33
N GLU A 168 -3.40 4.11 22.62
CA GLU A 168 -3.94 3.29 23.71
C GLU A 168 -5.49 3.38 23.78
N ASP A 169 -6.04 4.60 23.65
CA ASP A 169 -7.50 4.80 23.57
C ASP A 169 -8.12 4.12 22.34
N ALA A 170 -7.45 4.19 21.19
CA ALA A 170 -7.93 3.55 19.97
C ALA A 170 -7.93 2.02 20.09
N GLU A 171 -6.89 1.43 20.70
CA GLU A 171 -6.81 0.00 20.98
C GLU A 171 -7.95 -0.45 21.90
N GLY A 172 -8.26 0.32 22.94
CA GLY A 172 -9.41 0.07 23.83
C GLY A 172 -10.74 0.09 23.08
N ASN A 173 -10.97 1.10 22.24
CA ASN A 173 -12.18 1.22 21.43
C ASN A 173 -12.32 0.07 20.40
N ILE A 174 -11.22 -0.32 19.73
CA ILE A 174 -11.22 -1.44 18.78
C ILE A 174 -11.56 -2.75 19.50
N SER A 175 -11.04 -2.97 20.70
CA SER A 175 -11.37 -4.13 21.52
C SER A 175 -12.87 -4.19 21.86
N ALA A 176 -13.45 -3.06 22.29
CA ALA A 176 -14.89 -2.95 22.57
C ALA A 176 -15.75 -3.21 21.33
N VAL A 177 -15.39 -2.64 20.18
CA VAL A 177 -16.08 -2.87 18.89
C VAL A 177 -15.99 -4.35 18.50
N THR A 178 -14.82 -4.98 18.68
CA THR A 178 -14.62 -6.41 18.39
C THR A 178 -15.51 -7.30 19.25
N GLN A 179 -15.67 -6.97 20.53
CA GLN A 179 -16.58 -7.68 21.43
C GLN A 179 -18.05 -7.54 20.99
N THR A 180 -18.49 -6.32 20.67
CA THR A 180 -19.84 -6.07 20.16
C THR A 180 -20.10 -6.83 18.87
N ALA A 181 -19.16 -6.84 17.94
CA ALA A 181 -19.27 -7.58 16.68
C ALA A 181 -19.41 -9.09 16.91
N THR A 182 -18.67 -9.64 17.88
CA THR A 182 -18.76 -11.05 18.28
C THR A 182 -20.13 -11.39 18.85
N ASN A 183 -20.68 -10.52 19.72
CA ASN A 183 -22.01 -10.70 20.29
C ASN A 183 -23.11 -10.65 19.22
N LEU A 184 -23.08 -9.64 18.33
CA LEU A 184 -24.02 -9.53 17.21
C LEU A 184 -23.98 -10.76 16.29
N LYS A 185 -22.79 -11.33 16.05
CA LYS A 185 -22.65 -12.56 15.27
C LYS A 185 -23.36 -13.75 15.91
N MET A 186 -23.32 -13.87 17.24
CA MET A 186 -24.05 -14.91 17.97
C MET A 186 -25.56 -14.69 17.91
N GLU A 187 -26.02 -13.46 18.12
CA GLU A 187 -27.45 -13.11 18.02
C GLU A 187 -28.00 -13.42 16.62
N ILE A 188 -27.27 -13.05 15.56
CA ILE A 188 -27.65 -13.37 14.17
C ILE A 188 -27.71 -14.89 13.95
N LYS A 189 -26.77 -15.66 14.52
CA LYS A 189 -26.80 -17.13 14.43
C LYS A 189 -28.05 -17.70 15.10
N ASN A 190 -28.42 -17.19 16.27
CA ASN A 190 -29.62 -17.62 16.99
C ASN A 190 -30.89 -17.25 16.21
N ALA A 191 -30.99 -16.02 15.71
CA ALA A 191 -32.12 -15.57 14.90
C ALA A 191 -32.30 -16.40 13.61
N ARG A 192 -31.20 -16.84 12.98
CA ARG A 192 -31.26 -17.79 11.84
C ARG A 192 -31.81 -19.15 12.25
N GLY A 193 -31.44 -19.65 13.43
CA GLY A 193 -31.99 -20.87 14.01
C GLY A 193 -33.50 -20.76 14.28
N ASP A 194 -33.93 -19.66 14.91
CA ASP A 194 -35.35 -19.41 15.19
C ASP A 194 -36.18 -19.31 13.90
N LYS A 195 -35.65 -18.63 12.88
CA LYS A 195 -36.28 -18.57 11.55
C LYS A 195 -36.44 -19.96 10.93
N ALA A 196 -35.41 -20.81 11.02
CA ALA A 196 -35.48 -22.17 10.49
C ALA A 196 -36.55 -23.00 11.22
N ASN A 197 -36.61 -22.90 12.56
CA ASN A 197 -37.64 -23.55 13.36
C ASN A 197 -39.06 -23.06 13.01
N LEU A 198 -39.22 -21.75 12.80
CA LEU A 198 -40.51 -21.18 12.41
C LEU A 198 -40.93 -21.67 11.02
N SER A 199 -40.00 -21.74 10.07
CA SER A 199 -40.26 -22.27 8.72
C SER A 199 -40.69 -23.74 8.76
N ALA A 200 -40.08 -24.55 9.62
CA ALA A 200 -40.46 -25.95 9.80
C ALA A 200 -41.88 -26.06 10.36
N LYS A 201 -42.21 -25.30 11.42
CA LYS A 201 -43.56 -25.25 11.99
C LYS A 201 -44.60 -24.78 10.99
N PHE A 202 -44.25 -23.84 10.10
CA PHE A 202 -45.15 -23.39 9.04
C PHE A 202 -45.49 -24.54 8.07
N GLY A 203 -44.49 -25.31 7.64
CA GLY A 203 -44.72 -26.50 6.81
C GLY A 203 -45.59 -27.57 7.49
N GLU A 204 -45.43 -27.78 8.80
CA GLU A 204 -46.29 -28.69 9.58
C GLU A 204 -47.75 -28.22 9.62
N ILE A 205 -47.97 -26.90 9.75
CA ILE A 205 -49.29 -26.28 9.71
C ILE A 205 -49.91 -26.45 8.31
N GLU A 206 -49.16 -26.17 7.23
CA GLU A 206 -49.63 -26.37 5.85
C GLU A 206 -50.08 -27.83 5.62
N SER A 207 -49.28 -28.80 6.07
CA SER A 207 -49.62 -30.22 5.97
C SER A 207 -50.88 -30.58 6.78
N SER A 208 -51.04 -29.98 7.96
CA SER A 208 -52.22 -30.20 8.82
C SER A 208 -53.48 -29.61 8.20
N ILE A 209 -53.38 -28.43 7.58
CA ILE A 209 -54.48 -27.78 6.85
C ILE A 209 -54.89 -28.63 5.64
N ALA A 210 -53.94 -29.09 4.82
CA ALA A 210 -54.22 -29.96 3.68
C ALA A 210 -54.95 -31.25 4.11
N SER A 211 -54.55 -31.82 5.24
CA SER A 211 -55.21 -33.01 5.82
C SER A 211 -56.63 -32.70 6.30
N ALA A 212 -56.85 -31.53 6.91
CA ALA A 212 -58.16 -31.09 7.35
C ALA A 212 -59.10 -30.86 6.16
N ASP A 213 -58.59 -30.27 5.08
CA ASP A 213 -59.35 -30.03 3.84
C ASP A 213 -59.80 -31.35 3.19
N GLY A 214 -58.90 -32.33 3.12
CA GLY A 214 -59.25 -33.69 2.66
C GLY A 214 -60.34 -34.35 3.52
N LYS A 215 -60.26 -34.22 4.85
CA LYS A 215 -61.30 -34.74 5.76
C LYS A 215 -62.63 -34.01 5.58
N ALA A 216 -62.62 -32.69 5.37
CA ALA A 216 -63.82 -31.90 5.11
C ALA A 216 -64.51 -32.35 3.81
N SER A 217 -63.74 -32.62 2.75
CA SER A 217 -64.25 -33.17 1.50
C SER A 217 -64.95 -34.52 1.69
N VAL A 218 -64.35 -35.44 2.46
CA VAL A 218 -64.96 -36.76 2.77
C VAL A 218 -66.24 -36.60 3.59
N ALA A 219 -66.25 -35.69 4.57
CA ALA A 219 -67.43 -35.40 5.37
C ALA A 219 -68.59 -34.86 4.50
N GLN A 220 -68.29 -33.96 3.57
CA GLN A 220 -69.27 -33.43 2.62
C GLN A 220 -69.86 -34.55 1.74
N GLN A 221 -69.00 -35.41 1.16
CA GLN A 221 -69.45 -36.55 0.36
C GLN A 221 -70.33 -37.51 1.17
N THR A 222 -70.00 -37.74 2.44
CA THR A 222 -70.78 -38.61 3.33
C THR A 222 -72.15 -37.99 3.64
N ALA A 223 -72.20 -36.68 3.89
CA ALA A 223 -73.46 -35.97 4.12
C ALA A 223 -74.38 -36.05 2.90
N ASP A 224 -73.83 -35.87 1.70
CA ASP A 224 -74.58 -35.97 0.44
C ASP A 224 -75.13 -37.39 0.22
N ALA A 225 -74.34 -38.42 0.52
CA ALA A 225 -74.76 -39.82 0.42
C ALA A 225 -75.88 -40.19 1.41
N ILE A 226 -75.81 -39.66 2.65
CA ILE A 226 -76.87 -39.83 3.65
C ILE A 226 -78.17 -39.17 3.17
N ASN A 227 -78.09 -37.94 2.66
CA ASN A 227 -79.25 -37.23 2.13
C ASN A 227 -79.93 -38.03 1.01
N LEU A 228 -79.16 -38.61 0.10
CA LEU A 228 -79.69 -39.47 -0.97
C LEU A 228 -80.38 -40.73 -0.40
N THR A 229 -79.74 -41.41 0.55
CA THR A 229 -80.25 -42.67 1.13
C THR A 229 -81.54 -42.44 1.93
N VAL A 230 -81.62 -41.37 2.71
CA VAL A 230 -82.83 -41.00 3.46
C VAL A 230 -83.96 -40.66 2.50
N SER A 231 -83.68 -39.94 1.42
CA SER A 231 -84.67 -39.61 0.37
C SER A 231 -85.20 -40.89 -0.32
N GLN A 232 -84.36 -41.90 -0.51
CA GLN A 232 -84.77 -43.18 -1.09
C GLN A 232 -85.60 -44.04 -0.12
N LYS A 233 -85.26 -44.07 1.18
CA LYS A 233 -86.02 -44.86 2.17
C LYS A 233 -87.41 -44.28 2.51
N GLN A 234 -87.66 -43.01 2.21
CA GLN A 234 -89.03 -42.45 2.28
C GLN A 234 -89.93 -42.93 1.14
N ASN A 235 -89.38 -43.49 0.06
CA ASN A 235 -90.14 -44.10 -1.04
C ASN A 235 -90.19 -45.61 -0.85
N VAL A 236 -91.18 -46.12 -0.11
CA VAL A 236 -91.60 -47.53 -0.28
C VAL A 236 -92.06 -47.65 -1.73
N VAL A 237 -91.22 -48.22 -2.59
CA VAL A 237 -91.52 -48.38 -4.02
C VAL A 237 -92.65 -49.39 -4.14
N ILE A 238 -93.88 -48.91 -4.29
CA ILE A 238 -95.02 -49.74 -4.65
C ILE A 238 -94.94 -49.94 -6.16
N THR A 239 -94.29 -51.04 -6.55
CA THR A 239 -94.13 -51.38 -7.97
C THR A 239 -95.31 -52.15 -8.52
N ALA A 240 -96.21 -52.67 -7.69
CA ALA A 240 -97.28 -53.56 -8.11
C ALA A 240 -98.51 -53.45 -7.19
N VAL A 241 -99.67 -53.13 -7.75
CA VAL A 241 -100.95 -53.04 -7.02
C VAL A 241 -102.02 -53.81 -7.77
N ARG A 242 -102.77 -54.62 -7.04
CA ARG A 242 -104.02 -55.24 -7.50
C ARG A 242 -105.16 -54.95 -6.55
N TYR A 243 -104.90 -55.03 -5.26
CA TYR A 243 -105.88 -54.83 -4.21
C TYR A 243 -105.64 -53.51 -3.50
N ILE A 244 -106.72 -52.82 -3.17
CA ILE A 244 -106.70 -51.57 -2.40
C ILE A 244 -107.69 -51.71 -1.25
N ARG A 245 -107.28 -51.33 -0.03
CA ARG A 245 -108.13 -51.29 1.16
C ARG A 245 -108.16 -49.89 1.71
N ASP A 246 -109.37 -49.35 1.79
CA ASP A 246 -109.65 -48.10 2.45
C ASP A 246 -110.43 -48.37 3.74
N TRP A 247 -109.72 -48.31 4.86
CA TRP A 247 -110.29 -48.49 6.19
C TRP A 247 -110.80 -47.16 6.74
N LEU A 248 -111.99 -47.21 7.36
CA LEU A 248 -112.51 -46.13 8.20
C LEU A 248 -112.94 -46.68 9.56
N ASN A 249 -112.73 -45.88 10.62
CA ASN A 249 -113.16 -46.16 11.98
C ASN A 249 -113.75 -44.92 12.67
N GLY A 250 -114.88 -44.44 12.16
CA GLY A 250 -115.51 -43.21 12.59
C GLY A 250 -114.76 -41.96 12.14
N ASN A 251 -115.22 -40.81 12.63
CA ASN A 251 -114.67 -39.51 12.30
C ASN A 251 -114.75 -38.56 13.51
N SER A 252 -114.28 -37.33 13.32
CA SER A 252 -114.25 -36.29 14.37
C SER A 252 -115.62 -35.74 14.79
N ILE A 253 -116.71 -36.07 14.09
CA ILE A 253 -118.07 -35.57 14.35
C ILE A 253 -118.99 -36.66 14.88
N ASP A 254 -118.96 -37.85 14.29
CA ASP A 254 -119.78 -39.00 14.69
C ASP A 254 -119.07 -40.35 14.46
N SER A 255 -119.75 -41.45 14.81
CA SER A 255 -119.22 -42.81 14.70
C SER A 255 -119.44 -43.48 13.33
N TYR A 256 -119.93 -42.75 12.33
CA TYR A 256 -120.19 -43.30 11.00
C TYR A 256 -118.96 -43.24 10.10
N ASN A 257 -118.73 -44.33 9.37
CA ASN A 257 -117.87 -44.35 8.19
C ASN A 257 -118.69 -43.89 6.99
N ARG A 258 -118.13 -42.99 6.16
CA ARG A 258 -118.79 -42.57 4.92
C ARG A 258 -117.76 -42.45 3.79
N TRP A 259 -117.76 -43.45 2.91
CA TRP A 259 -116.94 -43.46 1.69
C TRP A 259 -117.72 -42.86 0.53
N VAL A 260 -117.05 -42.05 -0.28
CA VAL A 260 -117.66 -41.39 -1.43
C VAL A 260 -117.12 -42.00 -2.72
N GLU A 261 -115.83 -41.88 -2.98
CA GLU A 261 -115.22 -42.26 -4.27
C GLU A 261 -113.75 -42.66 -4.10
N CYS A 262 -113.27 -43.56 -4.95
CA CYS A 262 -111.89 -43.99 -5.11
C CYS A 262 -111.55 -44.04 -6.59
N ARG A 263 -110.57 -43.25 -6.98
CA ARG A 263 -109.99 -43.25 -8.31
C ARG A 263 -108.59 -43.82 -8.25
N VAL A 264 -108.26 -44.66 -9.21
CA VAL A 264 -106.94 -45.26 -9.36
C VAL A 264 -106.49 -44.93 -10.75
N VAL A 265 -105.46 -44.10 -10.88
CA VAL A 265 -105.09 -43.51 -12.17
C VAL A 265 -103.78 -44.11 -12.67
N SER A 266 -103.81 -44.63 -13.89
CA SER A 266 -102.63 -44.97 -14.70
C SER A 266 -102.69 -44.15 -15.99
N GLY A 267 -101.66 -43.33 -16.23
CA GLY A 267 -101.59 -42.37 -17.32
C GLY A 267 -102.69 -41.31 -17.23
N LYS A 268 -103.75 -41.47 -18.02
CA LYS A 268 -104.92 -40.58 -18.04
C LYS A 268 -106.23 -41.29 -17.69
N GLU A 269 -106.18 -42.59 -17.42
CA GLU A 269 -107.35 -43.45 -17.24
C GLU A 269 -107.56 -43.78 -15.76
N ASN A 270 -108.81 -43.72 -15.30
CA ASN A 270 -109.20 -44.24 -13.99
C ASN A 270 -109.51 -45.74 -14.09
N ILE A 271 -108.53 -46.58 -13.78
CA ILE A 271 -108.63 -48.04 -13.90
C ILE A 271 -109.54 -48.68 -12.82
N ALA A 272 -109.96 -47.94 -11.80
CA ALA A 272 -110.94 -48.40 -10.81
C ALA A 272 -112.39 -48.21 -11.24
N SER A 273 -112.65 -47.45 -12.32
CA SER A 273 -113.99 -47.02 -12.69
C SER A 273 -114.95 -48.21 -12.89
N GLY A 274 -116.08 -48.19 -12.17
CA GLY A 274 -117.13 -49.21 -12.26
C GLY A 274 -116.87 -50.51 -11.49
N ILE A 275 -115.71 -50.67 -10.83
CA ILE A 275 -115.41 -51.83 -9.99
C ILE A 275 -116.15 -51.73 -8.66
N ILE A 276 -116.97 -52.72 -8.33
CA ILE A 276 -117.72 -52.75 -7.07
C ILE A 276 -116.82 -53.32 -5.95
N PRO A 277 -116.52 -52.56 -4.88
CA PRO A 277 -115.71 -53.05 -3.76
C PRO A 277 -116.48 -54.05 -2.89
N ILE A 278 -115.74 -54.81 -2.09
CA ILE A 278 -116.29 -55.66 -1.03
C ILE A 278 -116.08 -54.97 0.31
N CYS A 279 -117.15 -54.80 1.10
CA CYS A 279 -117.06 -54.29 2.46
C CYS A 279 -116.64 -55.42 3.42
N LYS A 280 -115.58 -55.19 4.21
CA LYS A 280 -115.07 -56.14 5.19
C LYS A 280 -115.03 -55.56 6.60
N ASP A 281 -115.26 -56.41 7.60
CA ASP A 281 -115.04 -56.06 9.01
C ASP A 281 -113.56 -56.16 9.40
N ILE A 282 -113.25 -55.83 10.66
CA ILE A 282 -111.89 -55.92 11.22
C ILE A 282 -111.32 -57.34 11.21
N SER A 283 -112.18 -58.37 11.16
CA SER A 283 -111.78 -59.78 11.04
C SER A 283 -111.70 -60.25 9.57
N LEU A 284 -111.83 -59.33 8.62
CA LEU A 284 -111.81 -59.56 7.17
C LEU A 284 -112.98 -60.40 6.63
N ASN A 285 -114.05 -60.54 7.41
CA ASN A 285 -115.28 -61.17 6.93
C ASN A 285 -116.05 -60.19 6.04
N THR A 286 -116.65 -60.69 4.96
CA THR A 286 -117.51 -59.88 4.09
C THR A 286 -118.79 -59.49 4.81
N VAL A 287 -119.14 -58.20 4.77
CA VAL A 287 -120.34 -57.66 5.40
C VAL A 287 -121.25 -57.01 4.36
N THR A 288 -122.53 -57.38 4.37
CA THR A 288 -123.54 -56.77 3.51
C THR A 288 -123.66 -55.27 3.79
N THR A 289 -123.46 -54.46 2.76
CA THR A 289 -123.52 -52.99 2.82
C THR A 289 -124.21 -52.47 1.56
N ASN A 290 -125.04 -51.43 1.70
CA ASN A 290 -125.76 -50.83 0.59
C ASN A 290 -124.87 -49.82 -0.16
N ASN A 291 -125.24 -49.51 -1.40
CA ASN A 291 -124.61 -48.48 -2.24
C ASN A 291 -123.13 -48.71 -2.60
N LEU A 292 -122.62 -49.95 -2.51
CA LEU A 292 -121.20 -50.25 -2.83
C LEU A 292 -120.76 -49.75 -4.21
N SER A 293 -121.67 -49.74 -5.19
CA SER A 293 -121.40 -49.24 -6.53
C SER A 293 -121.07 -47.75 -6.60
N CYS A 294 -121.26 -46.96 -5.53
CA CYS A 294 -120.91 -45.55 -5.53
C CYS A 294 -119.40 -45.29 -5.39
N TYR A 295 -118.62 -46.24 -4.86
CA TYR A 295 -117.22 -45.99 -4.50
C TYR A 295 -116.30 -45.76 -5.70
N THR A 296 -116.72 -46.08 -6.92
CA THR A 296 -115.89 -45.95 -8.14
C THR A 296 -116.73 -45.48 -9.33
N ASN A 297 -117.87 -44.84 -9.08
CA ASN A 297 -118.80 -44.43 -10.13
C ASN A 297 -118.40 -43.11 -10.80
N GLY A 298 -117.33 -42.46 -10.35
CA GLY A 298 -116.83 -41.21 -10.87
C GLY A 298 -117.55 -39.96 -10.32
N LEU A 299 -118.59 -40.12 -9.51
CA LEU A 299 -119.39 -39.04 -8.94
C LEU A 299 -118.90 -38.68 -7.54
N ILE A 300 -118.74 -37.39 -7.29
CA ILE A 300 -118.50 -36.84 -5.94
C ILE A 300 -119.83 -36.29 -5.36
N LEU A 301 -119.86 -35.93 -4.08
CA LEU A 301 -121.06 -35.36 -3.45
C LEU A 301 -121.38 -33.99 -4.09
N ASP A 302 -122.37 -33.97 -5.00
CA ASP A 302 -123.03 -32.77 -5.51
C ASP A 302 -124.53 -32.79 -5.15
N GLU A 303 -125.24 -31.68 -5.43
CA GLU A 303 -126.65 -31.50 -5.07
C GLU A 303 -127.61 -32.57 -5.65
N ASN A 304 -127.14 -33.42 -6.58
CA ASN A 304 -127.91 -34.48 -7.24
C ASN A 304 -127.34 -35.91 -7.06
N ALA A 305 -126.21 -36.09 -6.37
CA ALA A 305 -125.54 -37.39 -6.19
C ALA A 305 -125.85 -38.03 -4.82
N ASN A 306 -126.94 -38.80 -4.74
CA ASN A 306 -127.34 -39.51 -3.51
C ASN A 306 -126.68 -40.89 -3.36
N GLY A 307 -125.40 -40.94 -2.99
CA GLY A 307 -124.85 -42.17 -2.47
C GLY A 307 -123.43 -42.06 -1.95
N TYR A 308 -123.28 -42.03 -0.63
CA TYR A 308 -122.07 -42.51 0.04
C TYR A 308 -122.36 -43.88 0.64
N ILE A 309 -121.31 -44.69 0.82
CA ILE A 309 -121.42 -45.94 1.57
C ILE A 309 -121.31 -45.61 3.05
N GLN A 310 -122.38 -45.89 3.81
CA GLN A 310 -122.40 -45.67 5.25
C GLN A 310 -122.29 -46.97 6.04
N ASN A 311 -121.42 -46.98 7.04
CA ASN A 311 -121.36 -48.04 8.04
C ASN A 311 -120.92 -47.52 9.41
N THR A 312 -120.82 -48.39 10.41
CA THR A 312 -120.25 -48.10 11.72
C THR A 312 -119.17 -49.13 12.06
N ASN A 313 -118.37 -48.83 13.09
CA ASN A 313 -117.20 -49.62 13.53
C ASN A 313 -116.09 -49.70 12.46
N LYS A 314 -114.90 -50.18 12.83
CA LYS A 314 -113.77 -50.30 11.88
C LYS A 314 -114.12 -51.27 10.75
N LYS A 315 -114.16 -50.77 9.52
CA LYS A 315 -114.44 -51.53 8.30
C LYS A 315 -113.62 -51.00 7.14
N CYS A 316 -113.40 -51.80 6.11
CA CYS A 316 -112.83 -51.32 4.86
C CYS A 316 -113.68 -51.63 3.65
N LEU A 317 -113.48 -50.82 2.63
CA LEU A 317 -113.78 -51.20 1.25
C LEU A 317 -112.52 -51.78 0.63
N GLU A 318 -112.59 -53.05 0.23
CA GLU A 318 -111.54 -53.72 -0.53
C GLU A 318 -111.91 -53.73 -2.01
N LEU A 319 -111.06 -53.11 -2.83
CA LEU A 319 -111.17 -53.07 -4.27
C LEU A 319 -110.16 -54.05 -4.88
N ASP A 320 -110.61 -54.96 -5.77
CA ASP A 320 -109.73 -55.78 -6.63
C ASP A 320 -109.78 -55.21 -8.04
N LEU A 321 -108.64 -54.71 -8.54
CA LEU A 321 -108.50 -54.15 -9.89
C LEU A 321 -108.59 -55.23 -10.99
N GLY A 322 -108.66 -56.52 -10.63
CA GLY A 322 -108.77 -57.66 -11.55
C GLY A 322 -107.43 -58.18 -12.07
N SER A 323 -106.43 -57.31 -12.17
CA SER A 323 -105.04 -57.64 -12.53
C SER A 323 -104.02 -56.86 -11.69
N VAL A 324 -102.77 -57.31 -11.71
CA VAL A 324 -101.66 -56.55 -11.10
C VAL A 324 -101.24 -55.43 -12.05
N HIS A 325 -101.22 -54.20 -11.55
CA HIS A 325 -100.80 -52.99 -12.27
C HIS A 325 -99.47 -52.48 -11.72
N TYR A 326 -98.55 -52.15 -12.63
CA TYR A 326 -97.18 -51.68 -12.31
C TYR A 326 -96.98 -50.19 -12.61
N ASP A 327 -98.02 -49.57 -13.15
CA ASP A 327 -98.03 -48.29 -13.85
C ASP A 327 -99.04 -47.31 -13.24
N ILE A 328 -99.54 -47.60 -12.03
CA ILE A 328 -100.39 -46.67 -11.31
C ILE A 328 -99.56 -45.43 -10.96
N ASP A 329 -100.01 -44.27 -11.43
CA ASP A 329 -99.38 -42.99 -11.13
C ASP A 329 -99.82 -42.49 -9.76
N TYR A 330 -101.13 -42.58 -9.45
CA TYR A 330 -101.67 -42.20 -8.16
C TYR A 330 -103.03 -42.86 -7.84
N ILE A 331 -103.38 -42.90 -6.55
CA ILE A 331 -104.70 -43.25 -6.03
C ILE A 331 -105.30 -42.02 -5.35
N GLN A 332 -106.55 -41.69 -5.64
CA GLN A 332 -107.25 -40.53 -5.06
C GLN A 332 -108.53 -41.00 -4.37
N ILE A 333 -108.69 -40.63 -3.10
CA ILE A 333 -109.79 -41.08 -2.23
C ILE A 333 -110.62 -39.88 -1.79
N TRP A 334 -111.94 -40.06 -1.77
CA TRP A 334 -112.90 -39.14 -1.18
C TRP A 334 -113.71 -39.85 -0.08
N HIS A 335 -113.71 -39.25 1.10
CA HIS A 335 -114.74 -39.49 2.10
C HIS A 335 -115.72 -38.32 2.14
N TYR A 336 -116.77 -38.40 2.96
CA TYR A 336 -117.71 -37.30 3.09
C TYR A 336 -117.02 -36.02 3.59
N TYR A 337 -117.20 -34.90 2.88
CA TYR A 337 -116.42 -33.68 3.09
C TYR A 337 -117.21 -32.39 3.42
N ASN A 338 -118.56 -32.41 3.42
CA ASN A 338 -119.35 -31.15 3.51
C ASN A 338 -119.24 -30.39 4.84
N ASP A 339 -118.67 -30.97 5.89
CA ASP A 339 -118.56 -30.36 7.22
C ASP A 339 -117.14 -30.38 7.80
N ASN A 340 -116.12 -30.51 6.95
CA ASN A 340 -114.70 -30.52 7.32
C ASN A 340 -114.31 -31.59 8.36
N ARG A 341 -115.08 -32.68 8.46
CA ARG A 341 -114.73 -33.80 9.34
C ARG A 341 -113.38 -34.40 8.99
N VAL A 342 -112.77 -35.01 10.00
CA VAL A 342 -111.52 -35.77 9.89
C VAL A 342 -111.83 -37.23 10.11
N TYR A 343 -111.49 -38.10 9.16
CA TYR A 343 -111.68 -39.54 9.29
C TYR A 343 -110.47 -40.25 9.93
N ASN A 344 -110.76 -41.26 10.75
CA ASN A 344 -109.76 -42.23 11.19
C ASN A 344 -109.56 -43.25 10.05
N HIS A 345 -108.64 -42.92 9.15
CA HIS A 345 -108.48 -43.56 7.85
C HIS A 345 -107.12 -44.27 7.72
N THR A 346 -107.14 -45.48 7.15
CA THR A 346 -105.94 -46.20 6.74
C THR A 346 -106.09 -46.67 5.31
N LEU A 347 -105.20 -46.23 4.41
CA LEU A 347 -105.14 -46.68 3.02
C LEU A 347 -104.03 -47.71 2.87
N GLN A 348 -104.36 -48.85 2.28
CA GLN A 348 -103.39 -49.92 2.03
C GLN A 348 -103.54 -50.45 0.62
N VAL A 349 -102.44 -50.94 0.05
CA VAL A 349 -102.40 -51.60 -1.26
C VAL A 349 -101.68 -52.92 -1.17
N SER A 350 -101.99 -53.84 -2.07
CA SER A 350 -101.39 -55.16 -2.11
C SER A 350 -101.35 -55.70 -3.53
N GLN A 351 -100.31 -56.46 -3.85
CA GLN A 351 -100.22 -57.22 -5.10
C GLN A 351 -100.99 -58.54 -5.04
N ASP A 352 -101.00 -59.21 -3.88
CA ASP A 352 -101.42 -60.61 -3.70
C ASP A 352 -102.67 -60.76 -2.81
N GLY A 353 -103.14 -59.66 -2.19
CA GLY A 353 -104.28 -59.64 -1.26
C GLY A 353 -103.93 -60.11 0.15
N VAL A 354 -102.68 -60.51 0.40
CA VAL A 354 -102.18 -61.07 1.67
C VAL A 354 -101.16 -60.13 2.30
N SER A 355 -100.21 -59.64 1.51
CA SER A 355 -99.13 -58.74 1.90
C SER A 355 -99.53 -57.31 1.60
N TRP A 356 -99.78 -56.52 2.64
CA TRP A 356 -100.32 -55.16 2.51
C TRP A 356 -99.24 -54.12 2.81
N VAL A 357 -99.13 -53.14 1.93
CA VAL A 357 -98.34 -51.93 2.12
C VAL A 357 -99.29 -50.80 2.50
N THR A 358 -99.08 -50.19 3.66
CA THR A 358 -99.85 -49.03 4.08
C THR A 358 -99.33 -47.78 3.35
N LEU A 359 -100.18 -47.17 2.54
CA LEU A 359 -99.93 -45.88 1.88
C LEU A 359 -100.13 -44.71 2.82
N TYR A 360 -101.08 -44.84 3.74
CA TYR A 360 -101.43 -43.81 4.71
C TYR A 360 -102.11 -44.41 5.92
N ASP A 361 -101.81 -43.87 7.09
CA ASP A 361 -102.44 -44.23 8.35
C ASP A 361 -102.60 -42.97 9.20
N SER A 362 -103.83 -42.60 9.52
CA SER A 362 -104.14 -41.42 10.33
C SER A 362 -103.59 -41.52 11.74
N ASP A 363 -103.41 -42.73 12.29
CA ASP A 363 -102.84 -42.93 13.63
C ASP A 363 -101.33 -42.62 13.66
N ILE A 364 -100.67 -42.71 12.51
CA ILE A 364 -99.22 -42.45 12.36
C ILE A 364 -98.97 -41.04 11.83
N SER A 365 -99.70 -40.63 10.79
CA SER A 365 -99.46 -39.39 10.03
C SER A 365 -100.30 -38.21 10.52
N GLY A 366 -101.28 -38.44 11.40
CA GLY A 366 -102.31 -37.48 11.79
C GLY A 366 -103.43 -37.39 10.73
N GLY A 367 -104.68 -37.23 11.17
CA GLY A 367 -105.83 -37.07 10.28
C GLY A 367 -105.85 -35.69 9.57
N TYR A 368 -106.54 -35.61 8.42
CA TYR A 368 -106.78 -34.37 7.68
C TYR A 368 -108.28 -34.11 7.51
N ALA A 369 -108.66 -32.83 7.41
CA ALA A 369 -110.05 -32.45 7.11
C ALA A 369 -110.38 -32.81 5.66
N GLU A 370 -111.47 -33.54 5.45
CA GLU A 370 -111.93 -33.92 4.12
C GLU A 370 -112.38 -32.70 3.30
N THR A 371 -112.10 -32.72 1.99
CA THR A 371 -112.43 -31.62 1.07
C THR A 371 -113.02 -32.13 -0.23
N TYR A 372 -113.63 -31.24 -1.02
CA TYR A 372 -114.22 -31.59 -2.33
C TYR A 372 -113.18 -32.11 -3.34
N GLU A 373 -111.89 -31.80 -3.16
CA GLU A 373 -110.78 -32.26 -4.02
C GLU A 373 -110.35 -33.70 -3.73
N GLY A 374 -110.74 -34.26 -2.57
CA GLY A 374 -110.26 -35.56 -2.10
C GLY A 374 -108.77 -35.55 -1.78
N LYS A 375 -108.21 -36.72 -1.46
CA LYS A 375 -106.79 -36.90 -1.12
C LYS A 375 -106.08 -37.79 -2.13
N THR A 376 -105.04 -37.26 -2.76
CA THR A 376 -104.20 -37.97 -3.73
C THR A 376 -102.94 -38.55 -3.09
N TYR A 377 -102.62 -39.79 -3.45
CA TYR A 377 -101.44 -40.57 -3.05
C TYR A 377 -100.69 -41.01 -4.32
N PHE A 378 -99.47 -40.50 -4.55
CA PHE A 378 -98.67 -40.79 -5.75
C PHE A 378 -97.83 -42.08 -5.58
N LEU A 379 -97.71 -42.90 -6.63
CA LEU A 379 -97.05 -44.22 -6.61
C LEU A 379 -95.81 -44.32 -7.55
N ASN A 380 -95.71 -43.55 -8.64
CA ASN A 380 -94.60 -43.65 -9.61
C ASN A 380 -93.74 -42.37 -9.70
N ASN A 381 -92.39 -42.51 -9.72
CA ASN A 381 -91.40 -41.41 -9.59
C ASN A 381 -90.37 -41.38 -10.75
N SER A 382 -90.71 -41.92 -11.92
CA SER A 382 -89.82 -42.16 -13.07
C SER A 382 -89.09 -40.91 -13.62
N SER A 383 -89.71 -39.72 -13.53
CA SER A 383 -89.09 -38.45 -13.98
C SER A 383 -87.86 -38.08 -13.16
N VAL A 384 -87.87 -38.34 -11.85
CA VAL A 384 -86.79 -38.01 -10.91
C VAL A 384 -85.53 -38.84 -11.22
N VAL A 385 -85.69 -40.10 -11.62
CA VAL A 385 -84.58 -41.03 -11.93
C VAL A 385 -83.78 -40.57 -13.16
N THR A 386 -84.44 -39.96 -14.14
CA THR A 386 -83.79 -39.51 -15.38
C THR A 386 -82.92 -38.27 -15.14
N GLU A 387 -83.40 -37.34 -14.30
CA GLU A 387 -82.64 -36.14 -13.91
C GLU A 387 -81.40 -36.52 -13.07
N PHE A 388 -81.54 -37.47 -12.14
CA PHE A 388 -80.40 -37.98 -11.37
C PHE A 388 -79.33 -38.63 -12.27
N SER A 389 -79.75 -39.40 -13.28
CA SER A 389 -78.80 -40.02 -14.23
C SER A 389 -77.99 -38.98 -15.00
N SER A 390 -78.63 -37.87 -15.41
CA SER A 390 -77.97 -36.77 -16.10
C SER A 390 -76.98 -36.01 -15.21
N ILE A 391 -77.30 -35.88 -13.91
CA ILE A 391 -76.41 -35.27 -12.91
C ILE A 391 -75.18 -36.16 -12.67
N THR A 392 -75.37 -37.48 -12.56
CA THR A 392 -74.26 -38.42 -12.39
C THR A 392 -73.27 -38.34 -13.56
N GLN A 393 -73.77 -38.29 -14.80
CA GLN A 393 -72.90 -38.16 -15.98
C GLN A 393 -72.05 -36.88 -15.95
N LYS A 394 -72.65 -35.74 -15.58
CA LYS A 394 -71.91 -34.47 -15.41
C LYS A 394 -70.87 -34.52 -14.29
N ILE A 395 -71.15 -35.23 -13.19
CA ILE A 395 -70.20 -35.41 -12.10
C ILE A 395 -68.98 -36.21 -12.56
N ASP A 396 -69.17 -37.25 -13.36
CA ASP A 396 -68.07 -38.06 -13.87
C ASP A 396 -67.21 -37.31 -14.90
N GLU A 397 -67.82 -36.45 -15.74
CA GLU A 397 -67.10 -35.53 -16.62
C GLU A 397 -66.22 -34.53 -15.83
N VAL A 398 -66.75 -33.98 -14.73
CA VAL A 398 -65.99 -33.09 -13.84
C VAL A 398 -64.82 -33.84 -13.19
N LYS A 399 -65.03 -35.06 -12.70
CA LYS A 399 -63.94 -35.88 -12.12
C LYS A 399 -62.83 -36.14 -13.14
N SER A 400 -63.18 -36.46 -14.38
CA SER A 400 -62.17 -36.66 -15.44
C SER A 400 -61.36 -35.39 -15.67
N SER A 401 -62.02 -34.23 -15.75
CA SER A 401 -61.36 -32.94 -15.95
C SER A 401 -60.42 -32.58 -14.79
N VAL A 402 -60.81 -32.90 -13.55
CA VAL A 402 -59.97 -32.71 -12.36
C VAL A 402 -58.75 -33.64 -12.37
N ASN A 403 -58.92 -34.89 -12.81
CA ASN A 403 -57.79 -35.82 -12.95
C ASN A 403 -56.78 -35.35 -13.98
N ASP A 404 -57.25 -34.82 -15.12
CA ASP A 404 -56.37 -34.24 -16.15
C ASP A 404 -55.62 -33.00 -15.62
N ALA A 405 -56.30 -32.14 -14.84
CA ALA A 405 -55.68 -31.00 -14.19
C ALA A 405 -54.56 -31.43 -13.21
N ASN A 406 -54.79 -32.48 -12.41
CA ASN A 406 -53.76 -33.03 -11.52
C ASN A 406 -52.55 -33.59 -12.27
N GLY A 407 -52.78 -34.24 -13.42
CA GLY A 407 -51.72 -34.67 -14.33
C GLY A 407 -50.88 -33.49 -14.82
N ASN A 408 -51.54 -32.42 -15.28
CA ASN A 408 -50.87 -31.19 -15.74
C ASN A 408 -50.08 -30.50 -14.62
N ILE A 409 -50.63 -30.42 -13.41
CA ILE A 409 -49.95 -29.87 -12.24
C ILE A 409 -48.68 -30.68 -11.94
N SER A 410 -48.75 -32.02 -11.99
CA SER A 410 -47.59 -32.88 -11.78
C SER A 410 -46.48 -32.63 -12.80
N VAL A 411 -46.83 -32.43 -14.08
CA VAL A 411 -45.87 -32.07 -15.13
C VAL A 411 -45.24 -30.70 -14.86
N LEU A 412 -46.03 -29.70 -14.47
CA LEU A 412 -45.52 -28.37 -14.12
C LEU A 412 -44.56 -28.43 -12.92
N GLN A 413 -44.86 -29.27 -11.93
CA GLN A 413 -44.00 -29.49 -10.76
C GLN A 413 -42.66 -30.10 -11.18
N GLN A 414 -42.69 -31.12 -12.04
CA GLN A 414 -41.47 -31.72 -12.57
C GLN A 414 -40.64 -30.73 -13.40
N GLN A 415 -41.29 -29.86 -14.19
CA GLN A 415 -40.60 -28.79 -14.91
C GLN A 415 -39.98 -27.75 -13.95
N ALA A 416 -40.68 -27.38 -12.89
CA ALA A 416 -40.16 -26.47 -11.86
C ALA A 416 -38.94 -27.06 -11.13
N ASP A 417 -38.98 -28.35 -10.79
CA ASP A 417 -37.86 -29.07 -10.18
C ASP A 417 -36.64 -29.11 -11.11
N ASN A 418 -36.85 -29.36 -12.41
CA ASN A 418 -35.78 -29.33 -13.41
C ASN A 418 -35.15 -27.93 -13.54
N ILE A 419 -35.96 -26.87 -13.54
CA ILE A 419 -35.46 -25.49 -13.54
C ILE A 419 -34.65 -25.22 -12.27
N SER A 420 -35.15 -25.64 -11.11
CA SER A 420 -34.46 -25.48 -9.81
C SER A 420 -33.10 -26.18 -9.81
N SER A 421 -33.03 -27.40 -10.36
CA SER A 421 -31.77 -28.15 -10.53
C SER A 421 -30.79 -27.45 -11.47
N LEU A 422 -31.25 -26.95 -12.62
CA LEU A 422 -30.42 -26.21 -13.58
C LEU A 422 -29.86 -24.91 -12.99
N VAL A 423 -30.68 -24.17 -12.23
CA VAL A 423 -30.25 -22.94 -11.55
C VAL A 423 -29.28 -23.25 -10.42
N GLY A 424 -29.52 -24.30 -9.64
CA GLY A 424 -28.63 -24.74 -8.56
C GLY A 424 -27.24 -25.14 -9.05
N ASN A 425 -27.18 -25.96 -10.11
CA ASN A 425 -25.92 -26.45 -10.67
C ASN A 425 -25.12 -25.32 -11.34
N ASN A 426 -25.74 -24.54 -12.24
CA ASN A 426 -25.03 -23.45 -12.91
C ASN A 426 -24.61 -22.32 -11.96
N GLY A 427 -25.42 -22.03 -10.93
CA GLY A 427 -25.06 -21.05 -9.91
C GLY A 427 -23.84 -21.51 -9.09
N SER A 428 -23.83 -22.78 -8.65
CA SER A 428 -22.74 -23.36 -7.87
C SER A 428 -21.44 -23.45 -8.68
N ASP A 429 -21.50 -23.92 -9.93
CA ASP A 429 -20.32 -24.11 -10.78
C ASP A 429 -19.69 -22.77 -11.19
N ASN A 430 -20.51 -21.77 -11.51
CA ASN A 430 -20.02 -20.42 -11.80
C ASN A 430 -19.37 -19.78 -10.57
N VAL A 431 -19.97 -19.94 -9.39
CA VAL A 431 -19.40 -19.43 -8.13
C VAL A 431 -18.09 -20.16 -7.80
N SER A 432 -18.03 -21.48 -7.99
CA SER A 432 -16.80 -22.28 -7.82
C SER A 432 -15.69 -21.83 -8.77
N GLY A 433 -16.02 -21.58 -10.05
CA GLY A 433 -15.09 -21.03 -11.04
C GLY A 433 -14.54 -19.65 -10.64
N ILE A 434 -15.39 -18.76 -10.12
CA ILE A 434 -14.99 -17.45 -9.61
C ILE A 434 -14.07 -17.59 -8.40
N PHE A 435 -14.37 -18.48 -7.44
CA PHE A 435 -13.51 -18.73 -6.29
C PHE A 435 -12.13 -19.24 -6.69
N LYS A 436 -12.06 -20.11 -7.70
CA LYS A 436 -10.79 -20.60 -8.23
C LYS A 436 -9.97 -19.47 -8.85
N LEU A 437 -10.59 -18.64 -9.69
CA LEU A 437 -9.94 -17.46 -10.27
C LEU A 437 -9.42 -16.50 -9.20
N LEU A 438 -10.20 -16.23 -8.15
CA LEU A 438 -9.78 -15.38 -7.04
C LEU A 438 -8.56 -15.96 -6.31
N LYS A 439 -8.52 -17.28 -6.09
CA LYS A 439 -7.39 -17.95 -5.46
C LYS A 439 -6.13 -17.90 -6.33
N ASP A 440 -6.28 -18.10 -7.64
CA ASP A 440 -5.17 -18.01 -8.59
C ASP A 440 -4.62 -16.58 -8.67
N LEU A 441 -5.51 -15.57 -8.59
CA LEU A 441 -5.13 -14.16 -8.53
C LEU A 441 -4.35 -13.83 -7.24
N ASP A 442 -4.82 -14.31 -6.09
CA ASP A 442 -4.19 -14.12 -4.79
C ASP A 442 -2.79 -14.75 -4.72
N THR A 443 -2.66 -15.94 -5.32
CA THR A 443 -1.37 -16.62 -5.50
C THR A 443 -0.42 -15.78 -6.37
N SER A 444 -0.93 -15.24 -7.49
CA SER A 444 -0.13 -14.40 -8.39
C SER A 444 0.34 -13.10 -7.72
N ILE A 445 -0.52 -12.47 -6.91
CA ILE A 445 -0.19 -11.28 -6.13
C ILE A 445 0.90 -11.60 -5.08
N SER A 446 0.78 -12.74 -4.40
CA SER A 446 1.80 -13.18 -3.44
C SER A 446 3.18 -13.37 -4.10
N ASN A 447 3.23 -14.06 -5.25
CA ASN A 447 4.47 -14.26 -5.99
C ASN A 447 5.10 -12.93 -6.43
N LEU A 448 4.29 -12.00 -6.98
CA LEU A 448 4.77 -10.67 -7.35
C LEU A 448 5.34 -9.89 -6.17
N LYS A 449 4.76 -10.08 -4.98
CA LYS A 449 5.23 -9.43 -3.75
C LYS A 449 6.58 -10.01 -3.30
N GLU A 450 6.75 -11.32 -3.38
CA GLU A 450 8.04 -11.97 -3.12
C GLU A 450 9.11 -11.49 -4.11
N ASP A 451 8.80 -11.47 -5.42
CA ASP A 451 9.72 -10.98 -6.44
C ASP A 451 10.11 -9.50 -6.23
N TYR A 452 9.16 -8.68 -5.79
CA TYR A 452 9.42 -7.27 -5.46
C TYR A 452 10.37 -7.13 -4.27
N GLU A 453 10.14 -7.85 -3.17
CA GLU A 453 11.03 -7.78 -2.00
C GLU A 453 12.42 -8.33 -2.32
N LYS A 454 12.50 -9.43 -3.08
CA LYS A 454 13.79 -9.98 -3.54
C LYS A 454 14.57 -8.97 -4.39
N ASN A 455 13.94 -8.36 -5.40
CA ASN A 455 14.60 -7.35 -6.24
C ASN A 455 15.02 -6.12 -5.42
N LYS A 456 14.22 -5.72 -4.43
CA LYS A 456 14.55 -4.61 -3.54
C LYS A 456 15.79 -4.93 -2.68
N GLU A 457 15.91 -6.15 -2.19
CA GLU A 457 17.06 -6.63 -1.42
C GLU A 457 18.31 -6.70 -2.31
N GLU A 458 18.23 -7.32 -3.49
CA GLU A 458 19.34 -7.38 -4.48
C GLU A 458 19.82 -5.99 -4.90
N ASN A 459 18.90 -5.03 -5.11
CA ASN A 459 19.26 -3.65 -5.41
C ASN A 459 19.93 -2.95 -4.22
N SER A 460 19.50 -3.22 -2.98
CA SER A 460 20.11 -2.68 -1.77
C SER A 460 21.56 -3.17 -1.61
N GLU A 461 21.80 -4.46 -1.86
CA GLU A 461 23.15 -5.03 -1.87
C GLU A 461 24.02 -4.42 -2.96
N THR A 462 23.47 -4.28 -4.18
CA THR A 462 24.16 -3.66 -5.31
C THR A 462 24.56 -2.22 -5.02
N ILE A 463 23.64 -1.41 -4.45
CA ILE A 463 23.92 -0.03 -4.04
C ILE A 463 25.02 0.01 -2.97
N SER A 464 24.98 -0.91 -2.01
CA SER A 464 26.00 -0.99 -0.95
C SER A 464 27.39 -1.30 -1.53
N SER A 465 27.47 -2.23 -2.49
CA SER A 465 28.72 -2.54 -3.20
C SER A 465 29.23 -1.35 -4.02
N ILE A 466 28.34 -0.63 -4.71
CA ILE A 466 28.70 0.59 -5.45
C ILE A 466 29.25 1.66 -4.50
N GLN A 467 28.60 1.87 -3.35
CA GLN A 467 29.08 2.81 -2.32
C GLN A 467 30.45 2.42 -1.79
N GLN A 468 30.68 1.13 -1.52
CA GLN A 468 31.99 0.65 -1.09
C GLN A 468 33.06 0.91 -2.16
N ASN A 469 32.79 0.54 -3.42
CA ASN A 469 33.72 0.80 -4.52
C ASN A 469 33.99 2.31 -4.70
N ALA A 470 32.98 3.17 -4.54
CA ALA A 470 33.13 4.61 -4.62
C ALA A 470 34.01 5.15 -3.47
N ASN A 471 33.86 4.61 -2.26
CA ASN A 471 34.71 4.95 -1.12
C ASN A 471 36.16 4.52 -1.38
N ASP A 472 36.38 3.31 -1.89
CA ASP A 472 37.71 2.78 -2.21
C ASP A 472 38.41 3.61 -3.30
N ILE A 473 37.65 4.02 -4.34
CA ILE A 473 38.14 4.96 -5.37
C ILE A 473 38.52 6.30 -4.72
N THR A 474 37.67 6.84 -3.84
CA THR A 474 37.93 8.12 -3.16
C THR A 474 39.21 8.04 -2.33
N SER A 475 39.41 6.96 -1.58
CA SER A 475 40.65 6.71 -0.83
C SER A 475 41.87 6.59 -1.74
N THR A 476 41.75 5.84 -2.85
CA THR A 476 42.84 5.68 -3.83
C THR A 476 43.22 7.02 -4.45
N VAL A 477 42.25 7.85 -4.82
CA VAL A 477 42.47 9.20 -5.37
C VAL A 477 43.18 10.09 -4.34
N ALA A 478 42.76 10.05 -3.07
CA ALA A 478 43.44 10.79 -2.00
C ALA A 478 44.90 10.37 -1.85
N THR A 479 45.19 9.06 -1.90
CA THR A 479 46.55 8.53 -1.86
C THR A 479 47.37 8.96 -3.08
N ILE A 480 46.82 8.86 -4.30
CA ILE A 480 47.51 9.32 -5.52
C ILE A 480 47.82 10.82 -5.43
N ASN A 481 46.87 11.63 -4.96
CA ASN A 481 47.05 13.07 -4.83
C ASN A 481 48.20 13.41 -3.87
N ASN A 482 48.29 12.71 -2.73
CA ASN A 482 49.41 12.85 -1.80
C ASN A 482 50.74 12.35 -2.39
N ASN A 483 50.73 11.23 -3.12
CA ASN A 483 51.95 10.72 -3.76
C ASN A 483 52.45 11.67 -4.87
N ILE A 484 51.57 12.35 -5.60
CA ILE A 484 51.96 13.36 -6.60
C ILE A 484 52.61 14.58 -5.93
N SER A 485 52.15 15.00 -4.74
CA SER A 485 52.81 16.08 -4.01
C SER A 485 54.24 15.74 -3.57
N ASP A 486 54.58 14.46 -3.47
CA ASP A 486 55.87 13.99 -2.95
C ASP A 486 56.95 13.73 -4.03
N ILE A 487 56.61 13.72 -5.34
CA ILE A 487 57.54 13.18 -6.37
C ILE A 487 58.55 14.18 -6.97
N SER A 488 58.28 15.48 -7.06
CA SER A 488 59.29 16.50 -7.51
C SER A 488 58.60 17.85 -7.71
N GLN A 489 59.08 18.91 -7.07
CA GLN A 489 58.56 20.26 -7.31
C GLN A 489 59.20 20.83 -8.58
N ILE A 490 58.39 20.99 -9.63
CA ILE A 490 58.71 21.93 -10.71
C ILE A 490 58.19 23.29 -10.27
N ARG A 491 59.09 24.17 -9.82
CA ARG A 491 58.75 25.53 -9.39
C ARG A 491 59.20 26.51 -10.46
N GLN A 492 58.31 27.36 -10.93
CA GLN A 492 58.68 28.47 -11.81
C GLN A 492 58.81 29.73 -10.97
N ASP A 493 59.99 30.35 -10.96
CA ASP A 493 60.23 31.64 -10.32
C ASP A 493 60.77 32.69 -11.31
N SER A 494 61.09 33.89 -10.82
CA SER A 494 61.57 35.00 -11.66
C SER A 494 62.92 34.75 -12.35
N LYS A 495 63.60 33.64 -12.03
CA LYS A 495 64.89 33.22 -12.63
C LYS A 495 64.74 32.03 -13.58
N GLY A 496 63.56 31.43 -13.70
CA GLY A 496 63.26 30.36 -14.67
C GLY A 496 62.54 29.15 -14.08
N TRP A 497 62.46 28.07 -14.86
CA TRP A 497 61.92 26.78 -14.41
C TRP A 497 62.95 26.06 -13.55
N GLN A 498 62.67 25.83 -12.28
CA GLN A 498 63.49 25.02 -11.38
C GLN A 498 62.84 23.64 -11.21
N THR A 499 63.53 22.58 -11.64
CA THR A 499 63.14 21.19 -11.40
C THR A 499 63.93 20.62 -10.23
N LEU A 500 63.26 20.34 -9.12
CA LEU A 500 63.85 19.65 -7.97
C LEU A 500 63.69 18.14 -8.15
N PHE A 501 64.77 17.44 -8.49
CA PHE A 501 64.75 15.97 -8.53
C PHE A 501 64.95 15.43 -7.10
N ALA A 502 64.12 14.47 -6.68
CA ALA A 502 64.49 13.63 -5.54
C ALA A 502 65.64 12.71 -5.97
N GLN A 503 66.64 12.52 -5.13
CA GLN A 503 67.82 11.74 -5.46
C GLN A 503 67.47 10.25 -5.62
N LEU A 504 67.82 9.63 -6.76
CA LEU A 504 67.79 8.18 -6.93
C LEU A 504 68.94 7.55 -6.12
N ASP A 505 68.60 6.64 -5.20
CA ASP A 505 69.48 5.76 -4.40
C ASP A 505 70.37 6.37 -3.29
N MET A 506 69.79 7.18 -2.38
CA MET A 506 70.42 7.42 -1.05
C MET A 506 69.39 7.30 0.08
N TYR A 507 69.30 6.10 0.67
CA TYR A 507 68.24 5.73 1.61
C TYR A 507 68.30 6.35 3.03
N ASP A 508 69.38 7.04 3.42
CA ASP A 508 69.59 7.44 4.83
C ASP A 508 69.95 8.93 5.06
N MET A 509 69.68 9.83 4.11
CA MET A 509 69.86 11.28 4.34
C MET A 509 68.60 12.07 3.98
N SER A 510 67.81 12.42 4.99
CA SER A 510 66.70 13.37 4.85
C SER A 510 67.26 14.77 4.53
N ASN A 511 66.90 15.32 3.37
CA ASN A 511 67.17 16.69 2.88
C ASN A 511 68.45 16.94 2.05
N VAL A 512 68.89 15.98 1.24
CA VAL A 512 69.92 16.29 0.21
C VAL A 512 69.24 16.62 -1.12
N LEU A 513 69.16 17.92 -1.41
CA LEU A 513 68.77 18.47 -2.71
C LEU A 513 69.71 17.93 -3.81
N THR A 514 69.16 17.48 -4.95
CA THR A 514 69.99 17.14 -6.11
C THR A 514 70.69 18.39 -6.62
N ASN A 515 72.01 18.36 -6.67
CA ASN A 515 72.85 19.52 -7.03
C ASN A 515 72.92 19.75 -8.55
N ILE A 516 71.81 19.51 -9.25
CA ILE A 516 71.61 19.77 -10.67
C ILE A 516 70.68 20.97 -10.75
N SER A 517 71.15 22.06 -11.34
CA SER A 517 70.35 23.23 -11.67
C SER A 517 70.19 23.29 -13.19
N LEU A 518 68.94 23.38 -13.65
CA LEU A 518 68.61 23.76 -15.01
C LEU A 518 67.99 25.16 -14.96
N ASP A 519 68.55 26.10 -15.70
CA ASP A 519 68.01 27.44 -15.85
C ASP A 519 68.08 27.88 -17.32
N ILE A 520 67.68 29.13 -17.58
CA ILE A 520 67.73 29.70 -18.94
C ILE A 520 69.15 29.76 -19.52
N ASN A 521 70.17 29.79 -18.67
CA ASN A 521 71.56 29.85 -19.09
C ASN A 521 72.11 28.45 -19.40
N GLY A 522 71.54 27.39 -18.82
CA GLY A 522 71.82 26.00 -19.18
C GLY A 522 71.75 25.03 -18.00
N ILE A 523 72.63 24.04 -17.98
CA ILE A 523 72.69 22.98 -16.96
C ILE A 523 73.97 23.14 -16.13
N THR A 524 73.83 23.20 -14.81
CA THR A 524 74.97 23.16 -13.87
C THR A 524 74.80 21.99 -12.91
N ILE A 525 75.83 21.16 -12.79
CA ILE A 525 75.89 20.02 -11.87
C ILE A 525 77.05 20.25 -10.90
N ILE A 526 76.79 20.28 -9.60
CA ILE A 526 77.80 20.54 -8.56
C ILE A 526 77.91 19.33 -7.64
N ASN A 527 79.10 18.88 -7.33
CA ASN A 527 79.33 17.98 -6.21
C ASN A 527 79.57 18.83 -4.96
N PRO A 528 78.66 18.83 -3.96
CA PRO A 528 78.73 19.76 -2.82
C PRO A 528 79.86 19.40 -1.85
N ILE A 529 80.30 18.14 -1.83
CA ILE A 529 81.35 17.65 -0.93
C ILE A 529 82.73 18.07 -1.47
N THR A 530 82.94 17.96 -2.78
CA THR A 530 84.25 18.23 -3.41
C THR A 530 84.34 19.60 -4.06
N GLY A 531 83.22 20.31 -4.19
CA GLY A 531 83.12 21.58 -4.93
C GLY A 531 83.38 21.43 -6.43
N GLN A 532 83.52 20.23 -6.97
CA GLN A 532 83.70 20.03 -8.41
C GLN A 532 82.37 20.27 -9.13
N ALA A 533 82.39 20.89 -10.30
CA ALA A 533 81.17 21.14 -11.06
C ALA A 533 81.34 20.93 -12.54
N THR A 534 80.25 20.62 -13.23
CA THR A 534 80.14 20.66 -14.69
C THR A 534 79.08 21.68 -15.05
N LYS A 535 79.42 22.58 -15.98
CA LYS A 535 78.52 23.62 -16.47
C LYS A 535 78.40 23.50 -17.98
N ILE A 536 77.16 23.46 -18.45
CA ILE A 536 76.78 23.36 -19.85
C ILE A 536 75.83 24.52 -20.12
N THR A 537 76.36 25.62 -20.61
CA THR A 537 75.56 26.78 -21.04
C THR A 537 75.69 26.97 -22.54
N ILE A 538 74.94 27.93 -23.07
CA ILE A 538 75.11 28.38 -24.46
C ILE A 538 76.53 28.92 -24.73
N ASP A 539 77.20 29.44 -23.69
CA ASP A 539 78.50 30.08 -23.79
C ASP A 539 79.67 29.13 -23.46
N GLU A 540 79.45 28.08 -22.67
CA GLU A 540 80.52 27.16 -22.29
C GLU A 540 80.05 25.74 -21.99
N PHE A 541 80.86 24.77 -22.39
CA PHE A 541 80.82 23.43 -21.82
C PHE A 541 82.12 23.17 -21.07
N ALA A 542 82.08 23.18 -19.74
CA ALA A 542 83.26 23.11 -18.90
C ALA A 542 83.08 22.35 -17.59
N GLY A 543 84.15 21.64 -17.19
CA GLY A 543 84.32 21.03 -15.88
C GLY A 543 85.29 21.84 -15.02
N TYR A 544 84.95 21.99 -13.74
CA TYR A 544 85.69 22.78 -12.77
C TYR A 544 86.03 21.97 -11.53
N ARG A 545 87.18 22.28 -10.95
CA ARG A 545 87.54 21.91 -9.58
C ARG A 545 87.39 23.13 -8.68
N ASN A 546 86.81 22.95 -7.50
CA ASN A 546 86.52 24.02 -6.54
C ASN A 546 85.65 25.15 -7.14
N TYR A 547 84.62 24.80 -7.91
CA TYR A 547 83.67 25.72 -8.53
C TYR A 547 83.06 26.74 -7.56
N ASN A 548 82.84 26.34 -6.31
CA ASN A 548 82.21 27.17 -5.28
C ASN A 548 83.14 28.25 -4.69
N ASP A 549 84.44 28.23 -5.02
CA ASP A 549 85.41 29.23 -4.59
C ASP A 549 85.95 29.98 -5.82
N GLU A 550 85.45 31.20 -6.05
CA GLU A 550 85.83 32.01 -7.22
C GLU A 550 87.33 32.24 -7.34
N ASN A 551 88.06 32.24 -6.22
CA ASN A 551 89.51 32.46 -6.19
C ASN A 551 90.32 31.18 -6.43
N ALA A 552 89.71 30.01 -6.25
CA ALA A 552 90.35 28.70 -6.46
C ALA A 552 89.72 27.90 -7.61
N ARG A 553 88.77 28.49 -8.35
CA ARG A 553 88.03 27.84 -9.42
C ARG A 553 88.95 27.53 -10.59
N GLU A 554 89.30 26.27 -10.70
CA GLU A 554 90.19 25.77 -11.74
C GLU A 554 89.36 25.11 -12.84
N LYS A 555 89.44 25.63 -14.08
CA LYS A 555 88.83 24.99 -15.25
C LYS A 555 89.69 23.79 -15.63
N ILE A 556 89.13 22.58 -15.46
CA ILE A 556 89.85 21.32 -15.65
C ILE A 556 89.68 20.78 -17.06
N PHE A 557 88.49 21.00 -17.62
CA PHE A 557 88.08 20.57 -18.95
C PHE A 557 87.17 21.64 -19.54
N TRP A 558 87.33 21.99 -20.81
CA TRP A 558 86.35 22.81 -21.52
C TRP A 558 86.48 22.68 -23.03
N ILE A 559 85.45 23.12 -23.73
CA ILE A 559 85.48 23.32 -25.17
C ILE A 559 85.66 24.81 -25.45
N GLU A 560 86.57 25.13 -26.37
CA GLU A 560 86.76 26.47 -26.90
C GLU A 560 86.94 26.35 -28.41
N GLU A 561 86.02 26.95 -29.17
CA GLU A 561 85.88 26.76 -30.62
C GLU A 561 85.76 25.28 -31.02
N ASP A 562 86.64 24.75 -31.86
CA ASP A 562 86.66 23.35 -32.30
C ASP A 562 87.57 22.45 -31.43
N THR A 563 88.18 23.01 -30.39
CA THR A 563 89.23 22.33 -29.62
C THR A 563 88.74 21.97 -28.21
N THR A 564 88.99 20.72 -27.82
CA THR A 564 88.82 20.27 -26.43
C THR A 564 90.09 20.55 -25.64
N LYS A 565 89.97 21.36 -24.58
CA LYS A 565 91.08 21.75 -23.72
C LYS A 565 90.95 21.08 -22.35
N THR A 566 92.09 20.69 -21.80
CA THR A 566 92.17 20.20 -20.42
C THR A 566 93.48 20.64 -19.79
N THR A 567 93.43 21.06 -18.54
CA THR A 567 94.62 21.40 -17.75
C THR A 567 95.20 20.18 -17.05
N ARG A 568 94.43 19.08 -16.95
CA ARG A 568 94.85 17.88 -16.22
C ARG A 568 94.41 16.64 -16.99
N LEU A 569 95.38 15.93 -17.52
CA LEU A 569 95.16 14.68 -18.23
C LEU A 569 95.87 13.53 -17.50
N LEU A 570 95.10 12.55 -17.04
CA LEU A 570 95.65 11.29 -16.54
C LEU A 570 95.40 10.19 -17.58
N CYS A 571 96.48 9.69 -18.18
CA CYS A 571 96.38 8.62 -19.16
C CYS A 571 96.88 7.29 -18.57
N LYS A 572 95.95 6.43 -18.13
CA LYS A 572 96.28 5.18 -17.43
C LYS A 572 96.72 4.02 -18.32
N LYS A 573 96.42 4.07 -19.62
CA LYS A 573 96.70 2.98 -20.58
C LYS A 573 97.46 3.44 -21.83
N GLY A 574 97.99 4.65 -21.79
CA GLY A 574 98.61 5.30 -22.95
C GLY A 574 97.59 5.97 -23.86
N TRP A 575 98.04 6.99 -24.58
CA TRP A 575 97.25 7.78 -25.53
C TRP A 575 98.03 7.87 -26.84
N ASP A 576 97.40 7.53 -27.95
CA ASP A 576 98.01 7.62 -29.27
C ASP A 576 97.20 8.61 -30.11
N THR A 577 97.85 9.64 -30.61
CA THR A 577 97.31 10.61 -31.56
C THR A 577 98.24 10.68 -32.77
N ASP A 578 97.79 11.27 -33.87
CA ASP A 578 98.59 11.36 -35.11
C ASP A 578 99.96 12.03 -34.91
N TYR A 579 100.09 12.90 -33.91
CA TYR A 579 101.28 13.71 -33.66
C TYR A 579 102.01 13.37 -32.36
N ILE A 580 101.28 12.91 -31.34
CA ILE A 580 101.83 12.64 -30.01
C ILE A 580 101.38 11.26 -29.54
N LYS A 581 102.36 10.45 -29.12
CA LYS A 581 102.12 9.16 -28.48
C LYS A 581 102.64 9.18 -27.05
N MET A 582 101.73 8.96 -26.10
CA MET A 582 102.02 8.80 -24.68
C MET A 582 101.88 7.32 -24.33
N THR A 583 102.92 6.72 -23.75
CA THR A 583 102.94 5.31 -23.34
C THR A 583 103.14 5.20 -21.84
N THR A 584 102.57 4.20 -21.19
CA THR A 584 102.61 4.04 -19.72
C THR A 584 103.84 3.27 -19.22
N ASN A 585 104.99 3.39 -19.88
CA ASN A 585 106.18 2.63 -19.49
C ASN A 585 106.85 3.28 -18.27
N ASP A 586 106.82 2.58 -17.13
CA ASP A 586 107.50 2.97 -15.89
C ASP A 586 109.03 2.87 -16.04
N PHE A 587 109.73 3.99 -15.86
CA PHE A 587 111.18 4.01 -15.69
C PHE A 587 111.50 4.37 -14.24
N THR A 588 112.11 3.46 -13.49
CA THR A 588 112.48 3.66 -12.08
C THR A 588 113.84 4.36 -11.96
N SER A 589 113.83 5.61 -11.52
CA SER A 589 114.98 6.25 -10.86
C SER A 589 114.55 6.82 -9.50
N SER A 590 115.50 7.04 -8.61
CA SER A 590 115.36 7.21 -7.15
C SER A 590 114.67 8.51 -6.67
N GLY A 591 113.64 8.98 -7.39
CA GLY A 591 112.88 10.18 -7.05
C GLY A 591 111.40 10.20 -7.50
N GLY A 592 110.84 9.07 -7.95
CA GLY A 592 109.41 8.93 -8.30
C GLY A 592 109.13 8.93 -9.82
N SER A 593 108.11 8.17 -10.24
CA SER A 593 107.75 7.94 -11.65
C SER A 593 107.39 9.23 -12.39
N LYS A 594 108.08 9.50 -13.50
CA LYS A 594 107.73 10.56 -14.46
C LYS A 594 107.39 9.92 -15.81
N GLY A 595 106.25 10.28 -16.39
CA GLY A 595 105.83 9.80 -17.72
C GLY A 595 106.74 10.34 -18.83
N VAL A 596 106.98 9.53 -19.86
CA VAL A 596 107.79 9.88 -21.04
C VAL A 596 106.84 10.27 -22.18
N VAL A 597 107.02 11.46 -22.75
CA VAL A 597 106.25 11.95 -23.90
C VAL A 597 107.12 11.87 -25.15
N PHE A 598 106.66 11.17 -26.18
CA PHE A 598 107.28 11.18 -27.50
C PHE A 598 106.56 12.21 -28.38
N VAL A 599 107.28 13.24 -28.81
CA VAL A 599 106.80 14.23 -29.78
C VAL A 599 107.47 13.92 -31.11
N LYS A 600 106.70 13.56 -32.14
CA LYS A 600 107.24 13.40 -33.50
C LYS A 600 107.59 14.78 -34.05
N SER A 601 108.86 15.14 -34.11
CA SER A 601 109.31 16.29 -34.92
C SER A 601 109.54 15.80 -36.36
N GLY A 602 108.99 16.53 -37.34
CA GLY A 602 108.93 16.10 -38.74
C GLY A 602 110.32 15.80 -39.34
N GLY A 603 110.66 14.53 -39.41
CA GLY A 603 111.90 14.03 -40.01
C GLY A 603 112.07 12.52 -39.80
N SER A 604 111.05 11.74 -40.17
CA SER A 604 110.98 10.27 -40.06
C SER A 604 111.56 9.67 -38.77
N SER A 605 111.12 10.18 -37.62
CA SER A 605 111.25 9.55 -36.29
C SER A 605 109.93 9.65 -35.55
#